data_AF-A0A522ZV70-F1
#
_entry.id   AF-A0A522ZV70-F1
#
_cell.length_a   1.000
_cell.length_b   1.000
_cell.length_c   1.000
_cell.angle_alpha   90.00
_cell.angle_beta   90.00
_cell.angle_gamma   90.00
#
_symmetry.space_group_name_H-M   'P 1'
#
loop_
_entity.id
_entity.type
_entity.pdbx_description
1 polymer ?
#
loop_
_entity_poly.entity_id
_entity_poly.type
_entity_poly.pdbx_seq_one_letter_code
_entity_poly.pdbx_strand_id
1 'polypeptide(L)'
;MLALALLGGCPAAQARPTGFAGLQCGANIPKLLIGRTMPNDRVVVTERRYRNLGLKDLGATELDAGYNAIWWSICGVQLVELEDSHSVVRDVLSFDSLPRKALLFEGGCTVHHQTLRNEVIAVLTDQAGHAMLAATKAWTIDVEKGRFMPQGTAALLCPRSGAHAVESR
;
A
#
# COMPACT_ATOMS: atom_id res chain seq x y z
N MET A 1 30.98 -10.81 -52.85
CA MET A 1 30.72 -9.82 -51.79
C MET A 1 29.30 -10.03 -51.28
N LEU A 2 29.12 -10.65 -50.12
CA LEU A 2 27.82 -10.76 -49.44
C LEU A 2 27.74 -9.62 -48.42
N ALA A 3 26.82 -8.68 -48.60
CA ALA A 3 26.51 -7.67 -47.61
C ALA A 3 25.36 -8.16 -46.73
N LEU A 4 25.67 -8.50 -45.47
CA LEU A 4 24.71 -8.86 -44.44
C LEU A 4 24.16 -7.55 -43.84
N ALA A 5 22.91 -7.22 -44.13
CA ALA A 5 22.24 -6.07 -43.52
C ALA A 5 21.74 -6.45 -42.12
N LEU A 6 22.47 -6.04 -41.09
CA LEU A 6 22.03 -6.11 -39.69
C LEU A 6 20.99 -5.02 -39.44
N LEU A 7 19.70 -5.39 -39.49
CA LEU A 7 18.60 -4.56 -38.99
C LEU A 7 18.64 -4.58 -37.45
N GLY A 8 19.39 -3.62 -36.88
CA GLY A 8 19.36 -3.32 -35.46
C GLY A 8 18.02 -2.71 -35.07
N GLY A 9 17.10 -3.54 -34.58
CA GLY A 9 15.90 -3.07 -33.89
C GLY A 9 16.28 -2.46 -32.54
N CYS A 10 16.09 -1.16 -32.36
CA CYS A 10 16.03 -0.58 -31.03
C CYS A 10 14.89 -1.26 -30.26
N PRO A 11 15.13 -1.91 -29.10
CA PRO A 11 14.04 -2.32 -28.25
C PRO A 11 13.30 -1.04 -27.83
N ALA A 12 12.06 -0.87 -28.29
CA ALA A 12 11.20 0.19 -27.82
C ALA A 12 11.10 0.05 -26.30
N ALA A 13 11.61 1.04 -25.56
CA ALA A 13 11.41 1.11 -24.12
C ALA A 13 9.90 1.18 -23.89
N GLN A 14 9.31 0.06 -23.47
CA GLN A 14 7.90 -0.02 -23.14
C GLN A 14 7.67 0.94 -21.98
N ALA A 15 6.98 2.05 -22.25
CA ALA A 15 6.59 2.98 -21.21
C ALA A 15 5.81 2.19 -20.15
N ARG A 16 6.27 2.28 -18.89
CA ARG A 16 5.55 1.63 -17.79
C ARG A 16 4.14 2.23 -17.72
N PRO A 17 3.09 1.39 -17.54
CA PRO A 17 1.75 1.90 -17.34
C PRO A 17 1.71 2.88 -16.17
N THR A 18 1.04 4.02 -16.35
CA THR A 18 0.83 5.03 -15.30
C THR A 18 -0.44 4.73 -14.53
N GLY A 19 -0.42 5.01 -13.23
CA GLY A 19 -1.57 4.86 -12.36
C GLY A 19 -2.19 3.46 -12.39
N PHE A 20 -3.52 3.42 -12.37
CA PHE A 20 -4.31 2.19 -12.36
C PHE A 20 -4.65 1.65 -13.76
N ALA A 21 -4.05 2.21 -14.83
CA ALA A 21 -4.37 1.82 -16.20
C ALA A 21 -4.06 0.34 -16.48
N GLY A 22 -5.00 -0.39 -17.08
CA GLY A 22 -4.83 -1.80 -17.44
C GLY A 22 -4.82 -2.78 -16.27
N LEU A 23 -5.09 -2.33 -15.04
CA LEU A 23 -5.38 -3.26 -13.95
C LEU A 23 -6.72 -3.96 -14.18
N GLN A 24 -6.82 -5.19 -13.68
CA GLN A 24 -8.03 -6.01 -13.75
C GLN A 24 -8.24 -6.70 -12.41
N CYS A 25 -9.49 -6.76 -11.95
CA CYS A 25 -9.82 -7.50 -10.75
C CYS A 25 -9.49 -8.99 -10.92
N GLY A 26 -8.96 -9.62 -9.86
CA GLY A 26 -8.47 -11.00 -9.89
C GLY A 26 -7.00 -11.14 -10.32
N ALA A 27 -6.38 -10.08 -10.83
CA ALA A 27 -4.94 -10.04 -11.01
C ALA A 27 -4.21 -9.80 -9.68
N ASN A 28 -2.90 -10.05 -9.64
CA ASN A 28 -2.04 -9.66 -8.53
C ASN A 28 -1.77 -8.14 -8.59
N ILE A 29 -2.74 -7.35 -8.12
CA ILE A 29 -2.72 -5.88 -8.14
C ILE A 29 -1.47 -5.30 -7.45
N PRO A 30 -1.07 -5.74 -6.23
CA PRO A 30 0.13 -5.23 -5.57
C PRO A 30 1.37 -5.31 -6.44
N LYS A 31 1.61 -6.49 -7.04
CA LYS A 31 2.75 -6.70 -7.93
C LYS A 31 2.69 -5.82 -9.18
N LEU A 32 1.49 -5.57 -9.71
CA LEU A 32 1.30 -4.76 -10.91
C LEU A 32 1.49 -3.26 -10.65
N LEU A 33 1.20 -2.78 -9.44
CA LEU A 33 1.35 -1.38 -9.05
C LEU A 33 2.81 -0.98 -8.84
N ILE A 34 3.64 -1.88 -8.31
CA ILE A 34 5.07 -1.60 -8.04
C ILE A 34 5.78 -1.09 -9.30
N GLY A 35 6.43 0.06 -9.17
CA GLY A 35 7.20 0.72 -10.21
C GLY A 35 6.39 1.57 -11.18
N ARG A 36 5.06 1.69 -10.98
CA ARG A 36 4.21 2.64 -11.71
C ARG A 36 4.29 4.02 -11.09
N THR A 37 4.08 5.04 -11.92
CA THR A 37 3.94 6.43 -11.49
C THR A 37 2.46 6.75 -11.32
N MET A 38 2.08 7.25 -10.14
CA MET A 38 0.71 7.67 -9.84
C MET A 38 0.43 9.08 -10.37
N PRO A 39 -0.73 9.30 -11.00
CA PRO A 39 -1.11 10.62 -11.49
C PRO A 39 -1.47 11.54 -10.33
N ASN A 40 -0.94 12.76 -10.34
CA ASN A 40 -1.34 13.84 -9.41
C ASN A 40 -2.65 14.51 -9.85
N ASP A 41 -3.66 13.70 -10.16
CA ASP A 41 -5.01 14.17 -10.49
C ASP A 41 -5.83 14.34 -9.20
N ARG A 42 -6.89 15.16 -9.25
CA ARG A 42 -7.87 15.22 -8.15
C ARG A 42 -8.44 13.81 -7.91
N VAL A 43 -8.43 13.36 -6.66
CA VAL A 43 -8.86 12.00 -6.27
C VAL A 43 -10.21 11.58 -6.88
N VAL A 44 -11.22 12.45 -6.83
CA VAL A 44 -12.56 12.20 -7.40
C VAL A 44 -12.55 11.99 -8.92
N VAL A 45 -11.56 12.53 -9.63
CA VAL A 45 -11.35 12.32 -11.07
C VAL A 45 -10.72 10.95 -11.30
N THR A 46 -9.72 10.59 -10.50
CA THR A 46 -9.05 9.29 -10.54
C THR A 46 -10.02 8.14 -10.25
N GLU A 47 -10.78 8.22 -9.16
CA GLU A 47 -11.81 7.24 -8.81
C GLU A 47 -12.85 7.06 -9.93
N ARG A 48 -13.34 8.17 -10.49
CA ARG A 48 -14.30 8.12 -11.61
C ARG A 48 -13.71 7.46 -12.85
N ARG A 49 -12.45 7.76 -13.17
CA ARG A 49 -11.73 7.19 -14.31
C ARG A 49 -11.60 5.68 -14.18
N TYR A 50 -11.35 5.18 -12.97
CA TYR A 50 -11.13 3.76 -12.68
C TYR A 50 -12.29 3.12 -11.91
N ARG A 51 -13.53 3.62 -12.10
CA ARG A 51 -14.73 3.12 -11.41
C ARG A 51 -15.00 1.63 -11.63
N ASN A 52 -14.52 1.06 -12.75
CA ASN A 52 -14.63 -0.37 -13.06
C ASN A 52 -13.80 -1.24 -12.10
N LEU A 53 -12.78 -0.67 -11.45
CA LEU A 53 -12.03 -1.32 -10.39
C LEU A 53 -12.69 -1.11 -9.02
N GLY A 54 -13.76 -0.32 -8.92
CA GLY A 54 -14.26 0.12 -7.61
C GLY A 54 -13.20 0.88 -6.81
N LEU A 55 -12.34 1.64 -7.50
CA LEU A 55 -11.28 2.42 -6.89
C LEU A 55 -11.85 3.45 -5.91
N LYS A 56 -11.34 3.46 -4.69
CA LYS A 56 -11.69 4.42 -3.65
C LYS A 56 -10.45 4.81 -2.84
N ASP A 57 -10.25 6.10 -2.65
CA ASP A 57 -9.23 6.64 -1.76
C ASP A 57 -9.68 6.50 -0.30
N LEU A 58 -8.75 6.04 0.53
CA LEU A 58 -8.98 5.82 1.96
C LEU A 58 -8.11 6.75 2.82
N GLY A 59 -7.43 7.71 2.21
CA GLY A 59 -6.51 8.63 2.85
C GLY A 59 -5.04 8.37 2.54
N ALA A 60 -4.22 9.34 2.92
CA ALA A 60 -2.77 9.29 2.77
C ALA A 60 -2.09 9.89 3.99
N THR A 61 -0.91 9.37 4.29
CA THR A 61 -0.01 9.84 5.34
C THR A 61 1.33 10.19 4.71
N GLU A 62 1.79 11.43 4.93
CA GLU A 62 3.16 11.81 4.59
C GLU A 62 4.11 11.21 5.63
N LEU A 63 5.09 10.49 5.15
CA LEU A 63 6.10 9.80 5.94
C LEU A 63 7.43 10.55 5.84
N ASP A 64 8.33 10.26 6.77
CA ASP A 64 9.70 10.77 6.72
C ASP A 64 10.41 10.45 5.39
N ALA A 65 11.43 11.25 5.08
CA ALA A 65 12.28 11.08 3.90
C ALA A 65 11.55 11.16 2.54
N GLY A 66 10.39 11.82 2.49
CA GLY A 66 9.66 12.11 1.26
C GLY A 66 8.92 10.91 0.69
N TYR A 67 8.50 9.99 1.55
CA TYR A 67 7.59 8.91 1.19
C TYR A 67 6.16 9.26 1.59
N ASN A 68 5.19 8.63 0.92
CA ASN A 68 3.79 8.71 1.28
C ASN A 68 3.23 7.29 1.38
N ALA A 69 2.48 7.00 2.45
CA ALA A 69 1.61 5.84 2.51
C ALA A 69 0.23 6.25 2.00
N ILE A 70 -0.23 5.66 0.90
CA ILE A 70 -1.53 5.97 0.31
C ILE A 70 -2.41 4.74 0.35
N TRP A 71 -3.57 4.87 0.99
CA TRP A 71 -4.53 3.79 1.16
C TRP A 71 -5.59 3.82 0.07
N TRP A 72 -5.79 2.66 -0.56
CA TRP A 72 -6.79 2.49 -1.59
C TRP A 72 -7.65 1.26 -1.31
N SER A 73 -8.92 1.32 -1.71
CA SER A 73 -9.71 0.14 -2.00
C SER A 73 -9.70 -0.09 -3.50
N ILE A 74 -9.20 -1.25 -3.95
CA ILE A 74 -9.18 -1.65 -5.36
C ILE A 74 -9.79 -3.03 -5.48
N CYS A 75 -10.81 -3.16 -6.32
CA CYS A 75 -11.58 -4.38 -6.50
C CYS A 75 -12.17 -4.93 -5.19
N GLY A 76 -12.51 -4.04 -4.25
CA GLY A 76 -13.02 -4.40 -2.92
C GLY A 76 -11.97 -5.06 -2.03
N VAL A 77 -10.69 -4.74 -2.24
CA VAL A 77 -9.54 -5.12 -1.41
C VAL A 77 -8.87 -3.84 -0.97
N GLN A 78 -8.61 -3.71 0.33
CA GLN A 78 -7.83 -2.58 0.84
C GLN A 78 -6.34 -2.88 0.71
N LEU A 79 -5.58 -1.89 0.28
CA LEU A 79 -4.14 -1.93 0.17
C LEU A 79 -3.54 -0.59 0.60
N VAL A 80 -2.26 -0.61 0.95
CA VAL A 80 -1.46 0.60 1.15
C VAL A 80 -0.27 0.56 0.20
N GLU A 81 -0.10 1.65 -0.54
CA GLU A 81 1.02 1.89 -1.44
C GLU A 81 2.04 2.76 -0.74
N LEU A 82 3.33 2.43 -0.90
CA LEU A 82 4.42 3.29 -0.50
C LEU A 82 4.92 4.03 -1.73
N GLU A 83 4.62 5.31 -1.84
CA GLU A 83 5.05 6.17 -2.94
C GLU A 83 6.26 7.01 -2.53
N ASP A 84 7.20 7.21 -3.45
CA ASP A 84 8.28 8.16 -3.25
C ASP A 84 7.90 9.60 -3.68
N SER A 85 8.85 10.52 -3.51
CA SER A 85 8.71 11.93 -3.91
C SER A 85 8.46 12.17 -5.42
N HIS A 86 8.56 11.14 -6.25
CA HIS A 86 8.25 11.18 -7.69
C HIS A 86 6.92 10.47 -8.02
N SER A 87 6.10 10.19 -7.00
CA SER A 87 4.85 9.41 -7.11
C SER A 87 5.07 8.03 -7.70
N VAL A 88 6.25 7.44 -7.53
CA VAL A 88 6.52 6.07 -7.97
C VAL A 88 6.21 5.12 -6.83
N VAL A 89 5.32 4.16 -7.08
CA VAL A 89 5.01 3.10 -6.11
C VAL A 89 6.25 2.23 -5.93
N ARG A 90 6.79 2.20 -4.72
CA ARG A 90 7.98 1.44 -4.35
C ARG A 90 7.64 0.08 -3.77
N ASP A 91 6.57 0.00 -3.00
CA ASP A 91 6.07 -1.24 -2.43
C ASP A 91 4.56 -1.16 -2.15
N VAL A 92 3.90 -2.31 -1.99
CA VAL A 92 2.47 -2.39 -1.74
C VAL A 92 2.14 -3.52 -0.77
N LEU A 93 1.40 -3.21 0.29
CA LEU A 93 0.77 -4.22 1.14
C LEU A 93 -0.69 -4.39 0.74
N SER A 94 -1.12 -5.63 0.53
CA SER A 94 -2.52 -5.98 0.35
C SER A 94 -3.08 -6.65 1.58
N PHE A 95 -4.32 -6.31 1.91
CA PHE A 95 -5.06 -6.87 3.02
C PHE A 95 -6.17 -7.80 2.54
N ASP A 96 -5.78 -8.71 1.64
CA ASP A 96 -6.63 -9.79 1.17
C ASP A 96 -6.98 -10.75 2.30
N SER A 97 -8.25 -11.17 2.36
CA SER A 97 -8.73 -12.25 3.23
C SER A 97 -8.38 -12.05 4.72
N LEU A 98 -8.72 -10.89 5.27
CA LEU A 98 -8.56 -10.65 6.71
C LEU A 98 -9.60 -11.40 7.55
N PRO A 99 -9.25 -11.76 8.81
CA PRO A 99 -10.21 -12.32 9.74
C PRO A 99 -11.44 -11.42 9.92
N ARG A 100 -12.59 -12.03 10.24
CA ARG A 100 -13.76 -11.26 10.68
C ARG A 100 -13.37 -10.41 11.89
N LYS A 101 -13.76 -9.13 11.86
CA LYS A 101 -13.41 -8.11 12.88
C LYS A 101 -11.92 -7.71 12.92
N ALA A 102 -11.20 -7.88 11.83
CA ALA A 102 -9.90 -7.21 11.70
C ALA A 102 -10.09 -5.70 11.59
N LEU A 103 -9.18 -4.95 12.21
CA LEU A 103 -9.02 -3.53 11.97
C LEU A 103 -7.68 -3.28 11.29
N LEU A 104 -7.63 -2.31 10.40
CA LEU A 104 -6.38 -1.79 9.83
C LEU A 104 -5.97 -0.56 10.61
N PHE A 105 -4.66 -0.41 10.78
CA PHE A 105 -4.06 0.64 11.58
C PHE A 105 -2.80 1.17 10.90
N GLU A 106 -2.62 2.47 10.98
CA GLU A 106 -1.39 3.19 10.67
C GLU A 106 -1.09 4.13 11.83
N GLY A 107 0.18 4.19 12.23
CA GLY A 107 0.67 5.14 13.23
C GLY A 107 1.60 4.53 14.27
N GLY A 108 1.68 5.17 15.43
CA GLY A 108 2.55 4.75 16.54
C GLY A 108 1.99 3.54 17.30
N CYS A 109 2.84 2.53 17.49
CA CYS A 109 2.56 1.40 18.37
C CYS A 109 3.58 1.30 19.50
N THR A 110 3.29 0.45 20.49
CA THR A 110 4.18 0.19 21.62
C THR A 110 4.57 -1.28 21.69
N VAL A 111 5.79 -1.55 22.14
CA VAL A 111 6.26 -2.89 22.52
C VAL A 111 6.72 -2.81 23.97
N HIS A 112 6.17 -3.67 24.85
CA HIS A 112 6.43 -3.60 26.29
C HIS A 112 6.27 -2.19 26.87
N HIS A 113 5.22 -1.47 26.44
CA HIS A 113 4.91 -0.07 26.82
C HIS A 113 5.90 1.00 26.33
N GLN A 114 6.87 0.63 25.49
CA GLN A 114 7.78 1.59 24.86
C GLN A 114 7.32 1.89 23.45
N THR A 115 7.18 3.17 23.12
CA THR A 115 6.80 3.62 21.77
C THR A 115 7.87 3.23 20.76
N LEU A 116 7.44 2.59 19.68
CA LEU A 116 8.29 2.35 18.53
C LEU A 116 8.62 3.67 17.86
N ARG A 117 9.87 3.84 17.43
CA ARG A 117 10.30 5.05 16.72
C ARG A 117 9.68 5.15 15.33
N ASN A 118 9.49 4.00 14.69
CA ASN A 118 9.00 3.93 13.33
C ASN A 118 7.48 3.82 13.34
N GLU A 119 6.87 4.42 12.33
CA GLU A 119 5.46 4.21 12.02
C GLU A 119 5.19 2.74 11.67
N VAL A 120 4.03 2.26 12.08
CA VAL A 120 3.61 0.87 11.94
C VAL A 120 2.31 0.79 11.16
N ILE A 121 2.32 -0.04 10.12
CA ILE A 121 1.10 -0.54 9.49
C ILE A 121 0.75 -1.87 10.16
N ALA A 122 -0.48 -2.03 10.65
CA ALA A 122 -0.87 -3.24 11.37
C ALA A 122 -2.28 -3.73 11.06
N VAL A 123 -2.46 -5.05 11.19
CA VAL A 123 -3.77 -5.70 11.29
C VAL A 123 -4.03 -6.02 12.75
N LEU A 124 -5.03 -5.38 13.35
CA LEU A 124 -5.38 -5.53 14.76
C LEU A 124 -6.57 -6.46 14.93
N THR A 125 -6.63 -7.12 16.08
CA THR A 125 -7.85 -7.83 16.49
C THR A 125 -8.79 -6.86 17.18
N ASP A 126 -10.00 -6.70 16.68
CA ASP A 126 -11.01 -5.92 17.37
C ASP A 126 -11.42 -6.59 18.69
N GLN A 127 -11.00 -5.98 19.80
CA GLN A 127 -11.38 -6.37 21.15
C GLN A 127 -12.19 -5.22 21.79
N ALA A 128 -13.48 -5.47 22.02
CA ALA A 128 -14.39 -4.46 22.57
C ALA A 128 -13.93 -3.99 23.95
N GLY A 129 -13.96 -2.67 24.18
CA GLY A 129 -13.56 -2.07 25.46
C GLY A 129 -12.05 -1.87 25.66
N HIS A 130 -11.21 -2.34 24.73
CA HIS A 130 -9.76 -2.16 24.80
C HIS A 130 -9.30 -0.93 24.02
N ALA A 131 -8.59 -0.02 24.70
CA ALA A 131 -8.00 1.17 24.07
C ALA A 131 -6.73 0.85 23.26
N MET A 132 -6.02 -0.21 23.64
CA MET A 132 -4.83 -0.72 22.95
C MET A 132 -5.12 -2.13 22.47
N LEU A 133 -4.87 -2.41 21.20
CA LEU A 133 -5.21 -3.68 20.55
C LEU A 133 -3.96 -4.43 20.12
N ALA A 134 -4.02 -5.76 20.23
CA ALA A 134 -2.94 -6.62 19.78
C ALA A 134 -2.90 -6.71 18.25
N ALA A 135 -1.69 -6.59 17.70
CA ALA A 135 -1.44 -6.81 16.29
C ALA A 135 -1.37 -8.32 15.97
N THR A 136 -1.97 -8.71 14.86
CA THR A 136 -1.89 -10.07 14.29
C THR A 136 -0.91 -10.12 13.12
N LYS A 137 -0.74 -8.99 12.43
CA LYS A 137 0.31 -8.72 11.45
C LYS A 137 0.76 -7.28 11.62
N ALA A 138 2.03 -7.00 11.37
CA ALA A 138 2.57 -5.66 11.43
C ALA A 138 3.75 -5.49 10.46
N TRP A 139 3.94 -4.25 10.02
CA TRP A 139 5.06 -3.84 9.19
C TRP A 139 5.56 -2.48 9.65
N THR A 140 6.87 -2.27 9.55
CA THR A 140 7.49 -0.94 9.61
C THR A 140 7.97 -0.56 8.21
N ILE A 141 8.41 0.68 8.03
CA ILE A 141 8.91 1.16 6.75
C ILE A 141 10.43 1.25 6.81
N ASP A 142 11.11 0.63 5.86
CA ASP A 142 12.54 0.79 5.62
C ASP A 142 12.71 1.89 4.57
N VAL A 143 12.94 3.12 5.04
CA VAL A 143 13.03 4.33 4.20
C VAL A 143 14.22 4.28 3.23
N GLU A 144 15.32 3.62 3.62
CA GLU A 144 16.50 3.48 2.75
C GLU A 144 16.20 2.58 1.55
N LYS A 145 15.36 1.56 1.75
CA LYS A 145 14.97 0.61 0.71
C LYS A 145 13.62 0.93 0.06
N GLY A 146 12.88 1.91 0.57
CA GLY A 146 11.53 2.26 0.12
C GLY A 146 10.60 1.06 0.13
N ARG A 147 10.53 0.33 1.25
CA ARG A 147 9.69 -0.89 1.33
C ARG A 147 9.12 -1.15 2.72
N PHE A 148 8.05 -1.93 2.76
CA PHE A 148 7.49 -2.44 4.01
C PHE A 148 8.30 -3.63 4.51
N MET A 149 8.65 -3.60 5.79
CA MET A 149 9.42 -4.63 6.48
C MET A 149 8.55 -5.32 7.52
N PRO A 150 8.47 -6.67 7.52
CA PRO A 150 7.74 -7.40 8.55
C PRO A 150 8.22 -7.00 9.96
N GLN A 151 7.26 -6.72 10.83
CA GLN A 151 7.46 -6.39 12.23
C GLN A 151 6.89 -7.51 13.10
N GLY A 152 7.66 -7.93 14.11
CA GLY A 152 7.19 -8.90 15.09
C GLY A 152 6.00 -8.35 15.89
N THR A 153 5.00 -9.20 16.13
CA THR A 153 3.75 -8.82 16.81
C THR A 153 3.73 -9.18 18.31
N ALA A 154 4.74 -9.89 18.81
CA ALA A 154 4.84 -10.25 20.21
C ALA A 154 4.87 -8.98 21.09
N ALA A 155 3.89 -8.86 21.99
CA ALA A 155 3.68 -7.69 22.85
C ALA A 155 3.52 -6.35 22.11
N LEU A 156 3.21 -6.38 20.80
CA LEU A 156 2.94 -5.19 20.00
C LEU A 156 1.49 -4.75 20.19
N LEU A 157 1.32 -3.53 20.71
CA LEU A 157 0.03 -2.93 20.99
C LEU A 157 -0.11 -1.59 20.27
N CYS A 158 -1.21 -1.43 19.53
CA CYS A 158 -1.51 -0.22 18.78
C CYS A 158 -2.82 0.43 19.29
N PRO A 159 -2.92 1.77 19.33
CA PRO A 159 -4.12 2.46 19.76
C PRO A 159 -5.33 2.16 18.89
N ARG A 160 -6.48 1.94 19.50
CA ARG A 160 -7.75 1.76 18.79
C ARG A 160 -8.18 3.01 18.02
N SER A 161 -7.82 4.20 18.50
CA SER A 161 -8.26 5.48 17.93
C SER A 161 -7.79 5.73 16.49
N GLY A 162 -6.72 5.07 16.05
CA GLY A 162 -6.24 5.10 14.66
C GLY A 162 -6.67 3.89 13.82
N ALA A 163 -7.46 2.98 14.40
CA ALA A 163 -7.84 1.74 13.76
C ALA A 163 -9.20 1.88 13.07
N HIS A 164 -9.29 1.44 11.82
CA HIS A 164 -10.52 1.45 11.04
C HIS A 164 -10.91 0.04 10.61
N ALA A 165 -12.22 -0.19 10.49
CA ALA A 165 -12.72 -1.46 10.00
C ALA A 165 -12.35 -1.64 8.52
N VAL A 166 -12.01 -2.87 8.15
CA VAL A 166 -11.93 -3.24 6.74
C VAL A 166 -13.32 -3.06 6.14
N GLU A 167 -13.45 -2.26 5.10
CA GLU A 167 -14.71 -2.14 4.37
C GLU A 167 -15.03 -3.50 3.75
N SER A 168 -16.04 -4.18 4.30
CA SER A 168 -16.54 -5.43 3.76
C SER A 168 -17.33 -5.17 2.48
N ARG A 169 -17.19 -6.05 1.49
CA ARG A 169 -18.09 -6.11 0.32
C ARG A 169 -19.52 -6.44 0.73
#